data_AF-A0A9D5MBC0-F1
#
_entry.id   AF-A0A9D5MBC0-F1
#
_cell.length_a   1.000
_cell.length_b   1.000
_cell.length_c   1.000
_cell.angle_alpha   90.00
_cell.angle_beta   90.00
_cell.angle_gamma   90.00
#
_symmetry.space_group_name_H-M   'P 1'
#
loop_
_entity.id
_entity.type
_entity.pdbx_description
1 polymer ?
#
loop_
_entity_poly.entity_id
_entity_poly.type
_entity_poly.pdbx_seq_one_letter_code
_entity_poly.pdbx_strand_id
1 'polypeptide(L)'
;MKTSNSQKKTGGIKKPFTQGTPVDTETWKKALFFFGTLLMVYFVSLIVCSMTGFSQAFLRIGVNLVIIVGILLIFYNNGANYGENAVARGEIVWQRKEKQENVSDSEVRLSYHPLKGLIMAAAGTLPFFILALVLALTTSLQTSSQGTIPGWLQSYLGRDEIGGALTAYTNPRGLTAVELIRVIVRIMILPYINLAGTAANKMMTLWMERLSPVIVLLPAIAYGIGFIQGPGLRSRVHTEIAENTKKRIRREKRERRLRRQSSGRSGPQQLN
;
A
#
# COMPACT_ATOMS: atom_id res chain seq x y z
N MET A 1 -18.38 15.20 -36.93
CA MET A 1 -17.84 15.41 -35.57
C MET A 1 -18.55 14.46 -34.63
N LYS A 2 -17.84 13.48 -34.05
CA LYS A 2 -18.43 12.39 -33.22
C LYS A 2 -19.00 12.97 -31.92
N THR A 3 -20.25 12.62 -31.65
CA THR A 3 -20.98 12.97 -30.43
C THR A 3 -20.33 12.31 -29.22
N SER A 4 -19.97 13.14 -28.24
CA SER A 4 -19.52 12.71 -26.91
C SER A 4 -20.64 11.93 -26.23
N ASN A 5 -20.45 10.62 -26.12
CA ASN A 5 -21.34 9.72 -25.41
C ASN A 5 -21.08 9.89 -23.90
N SER A 6 -21.75 10.88 -23.30
CA SER A 6 -21.78 11.07 -21.85
C SER A 6 -22.33 9.79 -21.21
N GLN A 7 -21.43 8.94 -20.67
CA GLN A 7 -21.79 7.80 -19.85
C GLN A 7 -22.66 8.29 -18.69
N LYS A 8 -23.98 8.02 -18.77
CA LYS A 8 -24.91 8.15 -17.65
C LYS A 8 -24.32 7.35 -16.49
N LYS A 9 -23.88 8.03 -15.42
CA LYS A 9 -23.54 7.40 -14.15
C LYS A 9 -24.81 6.73 -13.63
N THR A 10 -24.98 5.45 -13.92
CA THR A 10 -25.98 4.60 -13.30
C THR A 10 -25.68 4.58 -11.80
N GLY A 11 -26.62 5.04 -10.98
CA GLY A 11 -26.48 5.00 -9.53
C GLY A 11 -26.16 3.57 -9.09
N GLY A 12 -25.10 3.39 -8.30
CA GLY A 12 -24.63 2.08 -7.85
C GLY A 12 -25.74 1.27 -7.18
N ILE A 13 -25.91 0.00 -7.55
CA ILE A 13 -26.84 -0.92 -6.90
C ILE A 13 -26.24 -1.29 -5.55
N LYS A 14 -26.84 -0.78 -4.47
CA LYS A 14 -26.45 -1.10 -3.09
C LYS A 14 -27.29 -2.27 -2.59
N LYS A 15 -26.65 -3.36 -2.17
CA LYS A 15 -27.30 -4.47 -1.49
C LYS A 15 -27.14 -4.33 0.03
N PRO A 16 -28.11 -4.81 0.82
CA PRO A 16 -27.94 -4.88 2.27
C PRO A 16 -26.83 -5.88 2.62
N PHE A 17 -26.07 -5.57 3.66
CA PHE A 17 -25.01 -6.44 4.19
C PHE A 17 -24.93 -6.29 5.71
N THR A 18 -24.49 -7.35 6.39
CA THR A 18 -24.28 -7.32 7.85
C THR A 18 -22.97 -6.62 8.19
N GLN A 19 -22.96 -5.79 9.24
CA GLN A 19 -21.75 -5.15 9.75
C GLN A 19 -20.99 -6.10 10.67
N GLY A 20 -19.66 -6.10 10.55
CA GLY A 20 -18.77 -6.87 11.40
C GLY A 20 -18.18 -6.05 12.54
N THR A 21 -17.15 -6.61 13.18
CA THR A 21 -16.40 -5.92 14.24
C THR A 21 -15.10 -5.31 13.72
N PRO A 22 -14.52 -4.32 14.43
CA PRO A 22 -13.23 -3.73 14.04
C PRO A 22 -12.07 -4.72 14.14
N VAL A 23 -12.15 -5.71 15.03
CA VAL A 23 -11.11 -6.70 15.31
C VAL A 23 -11.71 -8.10 15.36
N ASP A 24 -11.07 -9.04 14.65
CA ASP A 24 -11.48 -10.44 14.59
C ASP A 24 -10.27 -11.38 14.71
N THR A 25 -10.55 -12.68 14.67
CA THR A 25 -9.56 -13.76 14.71
C THR A 25 -8.53 -13.70 13.57
N GLU A 26 -8.91 -13.16 12.40
CA GLU A 26 -8.04 -13.05 11.23
C GLU A 26 -7.22 -11.75 11.20
N THR A 27 -7.51 -10.78 12.08
CA THR A 27 -6.83 -9.48 12.09
C THR A 27 -5.32 -9.63 12.26
N TRP A 28 -4.87 -10.51 13.16
CA TRP A 28 -3.44 -10.70 13.41
C TRP A 28 -2.71 -11.35 12.24
N LYS A 29 -3.27 -12.41 11.67
CA LYS A 29 -2.69 -13.08 10.49
C LYS A 29 -2.56 -12.12 9.31
N LYS A 30 -3.58 -11.30 9.09
CA LYS A 30 -3.57 -10.30 8.02
C LYS A 30 -2.58 -9.17 8.32
N ALA A 31 -2.49 -8.70 9.57
CA ALA A 31 -1.49 -7.72 9.98
C ALA A 31 -0.06 -8.23 9.76
N LEU A 32 0.22 -9.51 10.06
CA LEU A 32 1.51 -10.14 9.79
C LEU A 32 1.81 -10.23 8.29
N PHE A 33 0.81 -10.59 7.48
CA PHE A 33 0.94 -10.58 6.02
C PHE A 33 1.22 -9.17 5.48
N PHE A 34 0.55 -8.15 6.03
CA PHE A 34 0.78 -6.74 5.70
C PHE A 34 2.21 -6.32 6.06
N PHE A 35 2.67 -6.66 7.27
CA PHE A 35 4.05 -6.43 7.71
C PHE A 35 5.07 -7.04 6.74
N GLY A 36 4.89 -8.31 6.36
CA GLY A 36 5.76 -8.99 5.40
C GLY A 36 5.74 -8.33 4.01
N THR A 37 4.57 -7.90 3.54
CA THR A 37 4.43 -7.17 2.27
C THR A 37 5.17 -5.84 2.32
N LEU A 38 5.07 -5.12 3.43
CA LEU A 38 5.72 -3.82 3.62
C LEU A 38 7.24 -3.97 3.72
N LEU A 39 7.73 -5.02 4.39
CA LEU A 39 9.15 -5.39 4.40
C LEU A 39 9.67 -5.67 2.99
N MET A 40 8.94 -6.46 2.20
CA MET A 40 9.30 -6.73 0.79
C MET A 40 9.35 -5.43 -0.02
N VAL A 41 8.36 -4.54 0.13
CA VAL A 41 8.33 -3.25 -0.57
C VAL A 41 9.54 -2.40 -0.20
N TYR A 42 9.94 -2.33 1.07
CA TYR A 42 11.14 -1.60 1.47
C TYR A 42 12.41 -2.20 0.88
N PHE A 43 12.52 -3.53 0.85
CA PHE A 43 13.65 -4.22 0.22
C PHE A 43 13.73 -3.95 -1.29
N VAL A 44 12.61 -4.03 -2.01
CA VAL A 44 12.56 -3.70 -3.44
C VAL A 44 12.87 -2.22 -3.67
N SER A 45 12.33 -1.34 -2.82
CA SER A 45 12.59 0.10 -2.88
C SER A 45 14.07 0.41 -2.69
N LEU A 46 14.76 -0.31 -1.80
CA LEU A 46 16.21 -0.20 -1.63
C LEU A 46 16.96 -0.50 -2.93
N ILE A 47 16.63 -1.61 -3.59
CA ILE A 47 17.30 -2.02 -4.84
C ILE A 47 17.05 -0.97 -5.93
N VAL A 48 15.79 -0.59 -6.15
CA VAL A 48 15.43 0.38 -7.18
C VAL A 48 16.07 1.73 -6.90
N CYS A 49 15.99 2.24 -5.66
CA CYS A 49 16.60 3.51 -5.28
C CYS A 49 18.12 3.51 -5.45
N SER A 50 18.79 2.39 -5.13
CA SER A 50 20.24 2.23 -5.29
C SER A 50 20.66 2.24 -6.77
N MET A 51 19.82 1.72 -7.66
CA MET A 51 20.05 1.77 -9.12
C MET A 51 19.80 3.17 -9.69
N THR A 52 18.91 3.96 -9.08
CA THR A 52 18.52 5.30 -9.56
C THR A 52 19.49 6.42 -9.13
N GLY A 53 20.79 6.16 -9.13
CA GLY A 53 21.87 7.11 -8.82
C GLY A 53 22.04 8.22 -9.87
N PHE A 54 20.94 8.79 -10.35
CA PHE A 54 20.94 9.81 -11.39
C PHE A 54 21.60 11.10 -10.87
N SER A 55 22.59 11.58 -11.62
CA SER A 55 23.19 12.90 -11.42
C SER A 55 22.19 14.03 -11.65
N GLN A 56 21.21 13.80 -12.55
CA GLN A 56 20.17 14.76 -12.89
C GLN A 56 19.04 14.77 -11.86
N ALA A 57 18.83 15.93 -11.22
CA ALA A 57 17.83 16.12 -10.17
C ALA A 57 16.40 15.81 -10.64
N PHE A 58 16.04 16.22 -11.85
CA PHE A 58 14.71 16.01 -12.42
C PHE A 58 14.37 14.51 -12.53
N LEU A 59 15.30 13.70 -13.06
CA LEU A 59 15.08 12.27 -13.26
C LEU A 59 14.99 11.54 -11.92
N ARG A 60 15.84 11.91 -10.95
CA ARG A 60 15.78 11.37 -9.59
C ARG A 60 14.43 11.66 -8.93
N ILE A 61 13.97 12.91 -8.98
CA ILE A 61 12.68 13.33 -8.40
C ILE A 61 11.53 12.59 -9.07
N GLY A 62 11.49 12.57 -10.41
CA GLY A 62 10.43 11.94 -11.17
C GLY A 62 10.30 10.44 -10.87
N VAL A 63 11.42 9.71 -10.90
CA VAL A 63 11.41 8.26 -10.65
C VAL A 63 11.05 7.93 -9.21
N ASN A 64 11.61 8.63 -8.21
CA ASN A 64 11.27 8.37 -6.81
C ASN A 64 9.82 8.72 -6.48
N LEU A 65 9.25 9.77 -7.12
CA LEU A 65 7.84 10.10 -6.99
C LEU A 65 6.95 8.99 -7.56
N VAL A 66 7.30 8.45 -8.75
CA VAL A 66 6.57 7.31 -9.34
C VAL A 66 6.63 6.09 -8.43
N ILE A 67 7.77 5.80 -7.80
CA ILE A 67 7.92 4.70 -6.84
C ILE A 67 7.00 4.91 -5.63
N ILE A 68 7.04 6.09 -5.00
CA ILE A 68 6.21 6.41 -3.83
C ILE A 68 4.73 6.28 -4.19
N VAL A 69 4.30 6.90 -5.29
CA VAL A 69 2.90 6.84 -5.75
C VAL A 69 2.51 5.40 -6.07
N GLY A 70 3.38 4.64 -6.75
CA GLY A 70 3.16 3.23 -7.06
C GLY A 70 2.95 2.38 -5.81
N ILE A 71 3.78 2.57 -4.78
CA ILE A 71 3.64 1.89 -3.48
C ILE A 71 2.29 2.24 -2.85
N LEU A 72 1.95 3.52 -2.76
CA LEU A 72 0.68 3.96 -2.16
C LEU A 72 -0.53 3.41 -2.92
N LEU A 73 -0.48 3.37 -4.26
CA LEU A 73 -1.53 2.81 -5.10
C LEU A 73 -1.67 1.30 -4.91
N ILE A 74 -0.57 0.55 -4.78
CA ILE A 74 -0.60 -0.90 -4.50
C ILE A 74 -1.30 -1.14 -3.16
N PHE A 75 -0.91 -0.43 -2.10
CA PHE A 75 -1.53 -0.59 -0.78
C PHE A 75 -2.99 -0.15 -0.76
N TYR A 76 -3.32 0.95 -1.43
CA TYR A 76 -4.70 1.39 -1.61
C TYR A 76 -5.55 0.35 -2.34
N ASN A 77 -5.05 -0.23 -3.43
CA ASN A 77 -5.77 -1.26 -4.19
C ASN A 77 -5.95 -2.55 -3.38
N ASN A 78 -4.90 -2.97 -2.66
CA ASN A 78 -4.98 -4.11 -1.74
C ASN A 78 -6.03 -3.88 -0.64
N GLY A 79 -6.08 -2.67 -0.08
CA GLY A 79 -7.09 -2.27 0.88
C GLY A 79 -8.50 -2.30 0.30
N ALA A 80 -8.68 -1.72 -0.89
CA ALA A 80 -9.96 -1.67 -1.59
C ALA A 80 -10.51 -3.06 -1.93
N ASN A 81 -9.67 -3.95 -2.45
CA ASN A 81 -10.02 -5.34 -2.74
C ASN A 81 -10.39 -6.10 -1.45
N TYR A 82 -9.67 -5.87 -0.35
CA TYR A 82 -10.02 -6.50 0.92
C TYR A 82 -11.35 -5.97 1.48
N GLY A 83 -11.59 -4.66 1.38
CA GLY A 83 -12.86 -4.03 1.76
C GLY A 83 -14.04 -4.56 0.96
N GLU A 84 -13.89 -4.71 -0.36
CA GLU A 84 -14.91 -5.29 -1.23
C GLU A 84 -15.25 -6.72 -0.82
N ASN A 85 -14.23 -7.54 -0.56
CA ASN A 85 -14.41 -8.92 -0.09
C ASN A 85 -15.10 -8.99 1.28
N ALA A 86 -14.80 -8.06 2.19
CA ALA A 86 -15.46 -7.99 3.50
C ALA A 86 -16.95 -7.63 3.37
N VAL A 87 -17.31 -6.75 2.42
CA VAL A 87 -18.72 -6.45 2.11
C VAL A 87 -19.41 -7.66 1.48
N ALA A 88 -18.75 -8.33 0.53
CA ALA A 88 -19.28 -9.54 -0.09
C ALA A 88 -19.58 -10.65 0.93
N ARG A 89 -18.70 -10.83 1.95
CA ARG A 89 -18.98 -11.74 3.08
C ARG A 89 -20.20 -11.30 3.88
N GLY A 90 -20.32 -10.00 4.17
CA GLY A 90 -21.47 -9.44 4.86
C GLY A 90 -22.80 -9.62 4.10
N GLU A 91 -22.76 -9.59 2.76
CA GLU A 91 -23.92 -9.89 1.90
C GLU A 91 -24.32 -11.38 2.01
N ILE A 92 -23.35 -12.30 1.99
CA ILE A 92 -23.62 -13.75 2.13
C ILE A 92 -24.22 -14.05 3.50
N VAL A 93 -23.63 -13.50 4.56
CA VAL A 93 -24.14 -13.64 5.93
C VAL A 93 -25.56 -13.09 6.05
N TRP A 94 -25.84 -11.94 5.42
CA TRP A 94 -27.17 -11.36 5.41
C TRP A 94 -28.20 -12.27 4.71
N GLN A 95 -27.85 -12.85 3.56
CA GLN A 95 -28.72 -13.79 2.84
C GLN A 95 -29.00 -15.08 3.62
N ARG A 96 -28.02 -15.61 4.35
CA ARG A 96 -28.21 -16.79 5.20
C ARG A 96 -29.12 -16.50 6.38
N LYS A 97 -28.97 -15.33 7.00
CA LYS A 97 -29.88 -14.88 8.07
C LYS A 97 -31.32 -14.71 7.57
N GLU A 98 -31.51 -14.19 6.36
CA GLU A 98 -32.84 -14.08 5.73
C GLU A 98 -33.49 -15.45 5.52
N LYS A 99 -32.68 -16.47 5.20
CA LYS A 99 -33.13 -17.87 5.06
C LYS A 99 -33.30 -18.62 6.38
N GLN A 100 -33.16 -17.94 7.53
CA GLN A 100 -33.18 -18.55 8.87
C GLN A 100 -32.15 -19.68 9.06
N GLU A 101 -31.03 -19.63 8.32
CA GLU A 101 -29.90 -20.53 8.54
C GLU A 101 -29.09 -20.10 9.77
N ASN A 102 -28.55 -21.07 10.51
CA ASN A 102 -27.68 -20.78 11.66
C ASN A 102 -26.36 -20.16 11.17
N VAL A 103 -26.11 -18.91 11.55
CA VAL A 103 -24.86 -18.20 11.26
C VAL A 103 -24.05 -18.06 12.54
N SER A 104 -22.79 -18.50 12.50
CA SER A 104 -21.85 -18.31 13.61
C SER A 104 -21.51 -16.83 13.81
N ASP A 105 -21.42 -16.38 15.06
CA ASP A 105 -20.98 -15.02 15.41
C ASP A 105 -19.58 -14.70 14.86
N SER A 106 -18.72 -15.70 14.72
CA SER A 106 -17.39 -15.53 14.12
C SER A 106 -17.46 -15.11 12.64
N GLU A 107 -18.44 -15.61 11.88
CA GLU A 107 -18.66 -15.24 10.48
C GLU A 107 -19.23 -13.82 10.36
N VAL A 108 -20.09 -13.42 11.30
CA VAL A 108 -20.63 -12.06 11.36
C VAL A 108 -19.51 -11.05 11.59
N ARG A 109 -18.62 -11.32 12.56
CA ARG A 109 -17.46 -10.48 12.88
C ARG A 109 -16.56 -10.22 11.67
N LEU A 110 -16.36 -11.24 10.83
CA LEU A 110 -15.58 -11.15 9.58
C LEU A 110 -16.14 -10.18 8.54
N SER A 111 -17.39 -9.75 8.66
CA SER A 111 -18.03 -8.79 7.76
C SER A 111 -17.36 -7.41 7.82
N TYR A 112 -17.77 -6.53 6.91
CA TYR A 112 -17.19 -5.19 6.78
C TYR A 112 -17.39 -4.33 8.04
N HIS A 113 -16.34 -3.60 8.41
CA HIS A 113 -16.39 -2.51 9.38
C HIS A 113 -15.33 -1.47 8.99
N PRO A 114 -15.63 -0.16 8.88
CA PRO A 114 -14.75 0.83 8.25
C PRO A 114 -13.35 0.93 8.88
N LEU A 115 -13.24 0.78 10.20
CA LEU A 115 -11.97 0.87 10.92
C LEU A 115 -11.09 -0.38 10.81
N LYS A 116 -11.63 -1.51 10.33
CA LYS A 116 -10.94 -2.80 10.32
C LYS A 116 -9.65 -2.78 9.50
N GLY A 117 -9.73 -2.19 8.30
CA GLY A 117 -8.57 -2.05 7.42
C GLY A 117 -7.48 -1.17 8.03
N LEU A 118 -7.86 -0.08 8.71
CA LEU A 118 -6.91 0.81 9.36
C LEU A 118 -6.24 0.15 10.56
N ILE A 119 -7.00 -0.52 11.44
CA ILE A 119 -6.46 -1.20 12.63
C ILE A 119 -5.50 -2.32 12.22
N MET A 120 -5.88 -3.12 11.23
CA MET A 120 -5.01 -4.18 10.68
C MET A 120 -3.70 -3.62 10.12
N ALA A 121 -3.78 -2.56 9.29
CA ALA A 121 -2.60 -1.97 8.67
C ALA A 121 -1.71 -1.24 9.69
N ALA A 122 -2.32 -0.57 10.68
CA ALA A 122 -1.61 0.06 11.78
C ALA A 122 -0.87 -0.99 12.64
N ALA A 123 -1.54 -2.10 12.98
CA ALA A 123 -0.92 -3.20 13.71
C ALA A 123 0.27 -3.80 12.95
N GLY A 124 0.15 -3.98 11.63
CA GLY A 124 1.25 -4.46 10.79
C GLY A 124 2.40 -3.46 10.63
N THR A 125 2.15 -2.16 10.77
CA THR A 125 3.18 -1.10 10.63
C THR A 125 3.86 -0.77 11.95
N LEU A 126 3.26 -1.18 13.07
CA LEU A 126 3.64 -0.83 14.43
C LEU A 126 5.14 -1.07 14.74
N PRO A 127 5.76 -2.21 14.38
CA PRO A 127 7.19 -2.43 14.65
C PRO A 127 8.09 -1.38 13.98
N PHE A 128 7.77 -1.00 12.75
CA PHE A 128 8.53 0.00 12.00
C PHE A 128 8.29 1.42 12.54
N PHE A 129 7.05 1.70 12.95
CA PHE A 129 6.70 2.96 13.60
C PHE A 129 7.50 3.17 14.89
N ILE A 130 7.65 2.14 15.74
CA ILE A 130 8.46 2.24 16.96
C ILE A 130 9.91 2.58 16.63
N LEU A 131 10.52 1.89 15.66
CA LEU A 131 11.91 2.16 15.24
C LEU A 131 12.08 3.59 14.72
N ALA A 132 11.14 4.06 13.88
CA ALA A 132 11.14 5.42 13.36
C ALA A 132 10.96 6.46 14.48
N LEU A 133 10.11 6.18 15.46
CA LEU A 133 9.86 7.08 16.59
C LEU A 133 11.09 7.21 17.49
N VAL A 134 11.76 6.08 17.81
CA VAL A 134 13.03 6.09 18.54
C VAL A 134 14.09 6.92 17.80
N LEU A 135 14.20 6.77 16.48
CA LEU A 135 15.14 7.56 15.68
C LEU A 135 14.76 9.05 15.68
N ALA A 136 13.49 9.38 15.47
CA ALA A 136 13.02 10.76 15.40
C ALA A 136 13.29 11.53 16.70
N LEU A 137 13.23 10.87 17.85
CA LEU A 137 13.51 11.45 19.16
C LEU A 137 15.02 11.56 19.45
N THR A 138 15.84 10.67 18.89
CA THR A 138 17.29 10.62 19.16
C THR A 138 18.14 11.32 18.09
N THR A 139 17.56 11.67 16.94
CA THR A 139 18.32 12.22 15.82
C THR A 139 18.75 13.67 16.05
N SER A 140 20.03 13.93 15.76
CA SER A 140 20.67 15.23 15.82
C SER A 140 21.37 15.52 14.49
N LEU A 141 21.62 16.81 14.23
CA LEU A 141 22.28 17.23 13.00
C LEU A 141 23.65 16.54 12.89
N GLN A 142 23.89 15.83 11.79
CA GLN A 142 25.17 15.18 11.53
C GLN A 142 26.24 16.20 11.14
N THR A 143 26.78 16.92 12.13
CA THR A 143 28.03 17.64 11.98
C THR A 143 29.13 16.59 11.88
N SER A 144 29.80 16.53 10.72
CA SER A 144 30.98 15.68 10.54
C SER A 144 32.10 16.31 11.36
N SER A 145 32.14 16.05 12.67
CA SER A 145 33.17 16.59 13.56
C SER A 145 34.43 15.71 13.60
N GLN A 146 34.50 14.69 12.75
CA GLN A 146 35.60 13.74 12.73
C GLN A 146 36.19 13.76 11.33
N GLY A 147 37.21 14.58 11.16
CA GLY A 147 38.09 14.48 10.01
C GLY A 147 38.83 13.15 10.10
N THR A 148 38.68 12.30 9.08
CA THR A 148 39.62 11.19 8.87
C THR A 148 41.01 11.78 8.75
N ILE A 149 41.96 11.25 9.51
CA ILE A 149 43.37 11.63 9.41
C ILE A 149 43.79 11.53 7.93
N PRO A 150 44.26 12.63 7.31
CA PRO A 150 44.79 12.57 5.95
C PRO A 150 45.86 11.49 5.82
N GLY A 151 45.92 10.78 4.68
CA GLY A 151 46.83 9.63 4.51
C GLY A 151 48.30 9.95 4.80
N TRP A 152 48.73 11.19 4.56
CA TRP A 152 50.09 11.66 4.87
C TRP A 152 50.39 11.78 6.37
N LEU A 153 49.35 11.91 7.20
CA LEU A 153 49.44 12.06 8.65
C LEU A 153 49.30 10.69 9.37
N GLN A 154 48.89 9.62 8.67
CA GLN A 154 48.79 8.27 9.23
C GLN A 154 50.16 7.70 9.67
N SER A 155 51.25 8.04 8.98
CA SER A 155 52.60 7.61 9.34
C SER A 155 53.09 8.16 10.70
N TYR A 156 52.42 9.20 11.21
CA TYR A 156 52.74 9.82 12.50
C TYR A 156 51.98 9.21 13.68
N LEU A 157 51.06 8.26 13.45
CA LEU A 157 50.31 7.55 14.50
C LEU A 157 51.22 6.74 15.43
N GLY A 158 52.36 6.24 14.93
CA GLY A 158 53.32 5.47 15.71
C GLY A 158 54.37 6.32 16.45
N ARG A 159 54.27 7.66 16.42
CA ARG A 159 55.21 8.54 17.15
C ARG A 159 54.67 8.84 18.54
N ASP A 160 55.45 8.60 19.58
CA ASP A 160 55.05 8.81 20.98
C ASP A 160 54.60 10.25 21.29
N GLU A 161 55.18 11.24 20.61
CA GLU A 161 54.90 12.67 20.85
C GLU A 161 53.57 13.17 20.26
N ILE A 162 53.08 12.55 19.17
CA ILE A 162 51.95 13.07 18.38
C ILE A 162 50.86 12.02 18.18
N GLY A 163 51.21 10.74 18.23
CA GLY A 163 50.31 9.60 18.03
C GLY A 163 49.14 9.58 19.00
N GLY A 164 49.36 9.96 20.27
CA GLY A 164 48.29 10.10 21.27
C GLY A 164 47.24 11.15 20.90
N ALA A 165 47.67 12.28 20.31
CA ALA A 165 46.74 13.31 19.83
C ALA A 165 46.05 12.91 18.52
N LEU A 166 46.75 12.22 17.62
CA LEU A 166 46.19 11.74 16.35
C LEU A 166 45.15 10.64 16.58
N THR A 167 45.43 9.67 17.44
CA THR A 167 44.50 8.57 17.73
C THR A 167 43.13 9.06 18.25
N ALA A 168 43.08 10.22 18.91
CA ALA A 168 41.82 10.87 19.31
C ALA A 168 40.93 11.24 18.10
N TYR A 169 41.52 11.51 16.93
CA TYR A 169 40.83 11.75 15.66
C TYR A 169 40.45 10.46 14.92
N THR A 170 41.17 9.36 15.15
CA THR A 170 40.82 8.07 14.51
C THR A 170 39.65 7.36 15.15
N ASN A 171 39.18 7.80 16.33
CA ASN A 171 38.16 7.16 17.17
C ASN A 171 37.17 6.35 16.33
N PRO A 172 37.39 5.03 16.16
CA PRO A 172 36.47 4.18 15.44
C PRO A 172 35.26 4.04 16.36
N ARG A 173 34.30 4.96 16.22
CA ARG A 173 33.01 4.80 16.88
C ARG A 173 32.42 3.50 16.37
N GLY A 174 32.33 2.52 17.27
CA GLY A 174 31.64 1.27 17.00
C GLY A 174 30.19 1.55 16.64
N LEU A 175 29.61 0.68 15.82
CA LEU A 175 28.24 0.82 15.33
C LEU A 175 27.28 0.78 16.52
N THR A 176 26.76 1.95 16.90
CA THR A 176 25.85 2.06 18.05
C THR A 176 24.46 1.52 17.69
N ALA A 177 23.67 1.12 18.68
CA ALA A 177 22.28 0.69 18.45
C ALA A 177 21.46 1.75 17.70
N VAL A 178 21.71 3.04 17.97
CA VAL A 178 21.06 4.17 17.28
C VAL A 178 21.48 4.26 15.82
N GLU A 179 22.75 3.99 15.50
CA GLU A 179 23.23 3.94 14.11
C GLU A 179 22.62 2.78 13.33
N LEU A 180 22.45 1.61 13.96
CA LEU A 180 21.76 0.48 13.35
C LEU A 180 20.29 0.81 13.05
N ILE A 181 19.57 1.37 14.04
CA ILE A 181 18.19 1.83 13.86
C ILE A 181 18.12 2.88 12.75
N ARG A 182 19.07 3.82 12.70
CA ARG A 182 19.16 4.83 11.65
C ARG A 182 19.28 4.21 10.27
N VAL A 183 20.16 3.22 10.09
CA VAL A 183 20.30 2.50 8.81
C VAL A 183 18.97 1.86 8.42
N ILE A 184 18.35 1.13 9.35
CA ILE A 184 17.06 0.44 9.12
C ILE A 184 15.98 1.44 8.69
N VAL A 185 15.79 2.53 9.42
CA VAL A 185 14.76 3.54 9.11
C VAL A 185 15.09 4.25 7.80
N ARG A 186 16.36 4.60 7.54
CA ARG A 186 16.76 5.23 6.27
C ARG A 186 16.47 4.35 5.06
N ILE A 187 16.57 3.02 5.19
CA ILE A 187 16.15 2.08 4.14
C ILE A 187 14.64 2.21 3.88
N MET A 188 13.83 2.31 4.94
CA MET A 188 12.37 2.45 4.82
C MET A 188 11.95 3.77 4.16
N ILE A 189 12.68 4.85 4.46
CA ILE A 189 12.37 6.19 3.94
C ILE A 189 13.23 6.59 2.73
N LEU A 190 14.03 5.67 2.17
CA LEU A 190 15.00 5.96 1.11
C LEU A 190 14.38 6.65 -0.13
N PRO A 191 13.20 6.21 -0.64
CA PRO A 191 12.56 6.90 -1.77
C PRO A 191 12.25 8.37 -1.47
N TYR A 192 11.89 8.66 -0.21
CA TYR A 192 11.56 10.01 0.25
C TYR A 192 12.82 10.86 0.44
N ILE A 193 13.90 10.28 0.96
CA ILE A 193 15.20 10.97 1.05
C ILE A 193 15.69 11.35 -0.36
N ASN A 194 15.59 10.44 -1.32
CA ASN A 194 16.03 10.70 -2.70
C ASN A 194 15.23 11.81 -3.40
N LEU A 195 13.95 11.98 -3.02
CA LEU A 195 13.11 13.10 -3.46
C LEU A 195 13.58 14.43 -2.87
N ALA A 196 13.95 14.43 -1.59
CA ALA A 196 14.32 15.62 -0.83
C ALA A 196 15.70 16.21 -1.21
N GLY A 197 16.52 15.47 -1.95
CA GLY A 197 17.85 15.89 -2.37
C GLY A 197 18.93 14.99 -1.81
N THR A 198 20.06 14.90 -2.51
CA THR A 198 21.21 14.10 -2.07
C THR A 198 21.65 14.52 -0.66
N ALA A 199 22.26 13.57 0.05
CA ALA A 199 22.77 13.68 1.42
C ALA A 199 23.71 14.88 1.71
N ALA A 200 24.01 15.72 0.71
CA ALA A 200 24.70 17.00 0.85
C ALA A 200 23.92 18.00 1.71
N ASN A 201 22.58 17.98 1.66
CA ASN A 201 21.74 18.85 2.49
C ASN A 201 21.47 18.21 3.86
N LYS A 202 22.45 18.29 4.76
CA LYS A 202 22.39 17.71 6.12
C LYS A 202 21.13 18.08 6.90
N MET A 203 20.62 19.29 6.70
CA MET A 203 19.38 19.77 7.31
C MET A 203 18.15 19.03 6.76
N MET A 204 18.11 18.75 5.45
CA MET A 204 17.02 18.02 4.80
C MET A 204 16.94 16.57 5.31
N THR A 205 18.10 15.91 5.43
CA THR A 205 18.19 14.55 5.98
C THR A 205 17.71 14.50 7.43
N LEU A 206 18.04 15.51 8.24
CA LEU A 206 17.56 15.62 9.62
C LEU A 206 16.03 15.73 9.67
N TRP A 207 15.44 16.57 8.82
CA TRP A 207 13.98 16.70 8.74
C TRP A 207 13.31 15.40 8.30
N MET A 208 13.90 14.67 7.34
CA MET A 208 13.38 13.37 6.92
C MET A 208 13.45 12.32 8.04
N GLU A 209 14.51 12.30 8.84
CA GLU A 209 14.61 11.41 10.00
C GLU A 209 13.56 11.75 11.08
N ARG A 210 13.31 13.04 11.33
CA ARG A 210 12.26 13.49 12.27
C ARG A 210 10.84 13.18 11.78
N LEU A 211 10.61 13.28 10.47
CA LEU A 211 9.32 12.96 9.84
C LEU A 211 9.14 11.46 9.56
N SER A 212 10.16 10.64 9.79
CA SER A 212 10.13 9.21 9.51
C SER A 212 8.94 8.45 10.12
N PRO A 213 8.43 8.76 11.34
CA PRO A 213 7.26 8.07 11.90
C PRO A 213 6.00 8.30 11.06
N VAL A 214 5.83 9.51 10.52
CA VAL A 214 4.68 9.85 9.67
C VAL A 214 4.82 9.20 8.29
N ILE A 215 6.02 9.22 7.72
CA ILE A 215 6.32 8.64 6.40
C ILE A 215 6.05 7.13 6.40
N VAL A 216 6.48 6.43 7.44
CA VAL A 216 6.31 4.98 7.59
C VAL A 216 4.83 4.59 7.73
N LEU A 217 3.95 5.49 8.20
CA LEU A 217 2.51 5.26 8.30
C LEU A 217 1.75 5.46 6.98
N LEU A 218 2.33 6.12 5.96
CA LEU A 218 1.64 6.43 4.71
C LEU A 218 1.05 5.18 4.01
N PRO A 219 1.77 4.04 3.91
CA PRO A 219 1.19 2.82 3.33
C PRO A 219 -0.02 2.30 4.11
N ALA A 220 -0.01 2.40 5.44
CA ALA A 220 -1.12 1.98 6.28
C ALA A 220 -2.35 2.88 6.11
N ILE A 221 -2.13 4.19 6.00
CA ILE A 221 -3.20 5.16 5.71
C ILE A 221 -3.79 4.89 4.32
N ALA A 222 -2.95 4.71 3.29
CA ALA A 222 -3.40 4.39 1.94
C ALA A 222 -4.23 3.10 1.90
N TYR A 223 -3.80 2.07 2.61
CA TYR A 223 -4.54 0.82 2.77
C TYR A 223 -5.89 1.03 3.46
N GLY A 224 -5.93 1.78 4.57
CA GLY A 224 -7.15 2.10 5.30
C GLY A 224 -8.16 2.89 4.46
N ILE A 225 -7.69 3.91 3.73
CA ILE A 225 -8.51 4.69 2.79
C ILE A 225 -9.07 3.78 1.69
N GLY A 226 -8.23 2.92 1.12
CA GLY A 226 -8.66 1.94 0.13
C GLY A 226 -9.76 1.03 0.69
N PHE A 227 -9.58 0.51 1.89
CA PHE A 227 -10.56 -0.37 2.55
C PHE A 227 -11.93 0.30 2.73
N ILE A 228 -11.97 1.58 3.09
CA ILE A 228 -13.23 2.33 3.25
C ILE A 228 -14.02 2.38 1.94
N GLN A 229 -13.37 2.29 0.78
CA GLN A 229 -14.04 2.30 -0.52
C GLN A 229 -14.69 0.96 -0.90
N GLY A 230 -14.47 -0.10 -0.12
CA GLY A 230 -15.02 -1.44 -0.37
C GLY A 230 -16.51 -1.49 -0.73
N PRO A 231 -17.42 -0.83 0.01
CA PRO A 231 -18.85 -0.79 -0.32
C PRO A 231 -19.13 -0.10 -1.66
N GLY A 232 -18.35 0.93 -1.99
CA GLY A 232 -18.42 1.63 -3.27
C GLY A 232 -18.02 0.72 -4.43
N LEU A 233 -16.89 0.03 -4.32
CA LEU A 233 -16.43 -0.95 -5.31
C LEU A 233 -17.47 -2.07 -5.48
N ARG A 234 -17.98 -2.62 -4.37
CA ARG A 234 -18.96 -3.70 -4.41
C ARG A 234 -20.25 -3.29 -5.13
N SER A 235 -20.72 -2.06 -4.91
CA SER A 235 -21.90 -1.54 -5.61
C SER A 235 -21.68 -1.42 -7.13
N ARG A 236 -20.46 -1.09 -7.57
CA ARG A 236 -20.09 -1.03 -8.99
C ARG A 236 -20.07 -2.42 -9.62
N VAL A 237 -19.53 -3.41 -8.92
CA VAL A 237 -19.57 -4.82 -9.37
C VAL A 237 -21.02 -5.28 -9.58
N HIS A 238 -21.94 -4.96 -8.65
CA HIS A 238 -23.36 -5.28 -8.84
C HIS A 238 -23.99 -4.55 -10.03
N THR A 239 -23.64 -3.27 -10.27
CA THR A 239 -24.11 -2.57 -11.48
C THR A 239 -23.61 -3.21 -12.76
N GLU A 240 -22.33 -3.58 -12.82
CA GLU A 240 -21.75 -4.23 -13.99
C GLU A 240 -22.41 -5.58 -14.27
N ILE A 241 -22.66 -6.38 -13.22
CA ILE A 241 -23.39 -7.65 -13.33
C ILE A 241 -24.82 -7.43 -13.85
N ALA A 242 -25.53 -6.43 -13.33
CA ALA A 242 -26.89 -6.13 -13.77
C ALA A 242 -26.93 -5.64 -15.22
N GLU A 243 -26.00 -4.77 -15.62
CA GLU A 243 -25.89 -4.28 -16.99
C GLU A 243 -25.53 -5.40 -17.97
N ASN A 244 -24.58 -6.28 -17.61
CA ASN A 244 -24.19 -7.42 -18.42
C ASN A 244 -25.34 -8.43 -18.55
N THR A 245 -26.05 -8.72 -17.46
CA THR A 245 -27.24 -9.57 -17.47
C THR A 245 -28.33 -8.99 -18.38
N LYS A 246 -28.59 -7.68 -18.30
CA LYS A 246 -29.56 -7.00 -19.17
C LYS A 246 -29.16 -7.04 -20.64
N LYS A 247 -27.87 -6.85 -20.95
CA LYS A 247 -27.33 -6.97 -22.32
C LYS A 247 -27.49 -8.40 -22.84
N ARG A 248 -27.18 -9.41 -22.01
CA ARG A 248 -27.34 -10.83 -22.33
C ARG A 248 -28.80 -11.19 -22.61
N ILE A 249 -29.74 -10.82 -21.73
CA ILE A 249 -31.19 -11.07 -21.91
C ILE A 249 -31.69 -10.41 -23.21
N ARG A 250 -31.22 -9.19 -23.54
CA ARG A 250 -31.59 -8.52 -24.79
C ARG A 250 -31.08 -9.26 -26.03
N ARG A 251 -29.85 -9.78 -26.00
CA ARG A 251 -29.28 -10.60 -27.07
C ARG A 251 -30.06 -11.90 -27.23
N GLU A 252 -30.29 -12.64 -26.14
CA GLU A 252 -31.07 -13.88 -26.15
C GLU A 252 -32.51 -13.66 -26.66
N LYS A 253 -33.17 -12.56 -26.25
CA LYS A 253 -34.51 -12.20 -26.78
C LYS A 253 -34.48 -11.91 -28.29
N ARG A 254 -33.44 -11.24 -28.80
CA ARG A 254 -33.28 -10.96 -30.23
C ARG A 254 -33.06 -12.25 -31.02
N GLU A 255 -32.20 -13.14 -30.54
CA GLU A 255 -31.94 -14.44 -31.15
C GLU A 255 -33.17 -15.34 -31.14
N ARG A 256 -33.92 -15.40 -30.03
CA ARG A 256 -35.18 -16.14 -29.96
C ARG A 256 -36.22 -15.61 -30.95
N ARG A 257 -36.30 -14.29 -31.16
CA ARG A 257 -37.19 -13.69 -32.17
C ARG A 257 -36.77 -14.06 -33.60
N LEU A 258 -35.46 -14.01 -33.89
CA LEU A 258 -34.93 -14.42 -35.20
C LEU A 258 -35.19 -15.91 -35.47
N ARG A 259 -34.95 -16.79 -34.49
CA ARG A 259 -35.24 -18.23 -34.59
C ARG A 259 -36.72 -18.52 -34.84
N ARG A 260 -37.62 -17.79 -34.17
CA ARG A 260 -39.07 -17.91 -34.39
C ARG A 260 -39.50 -17.44 -35.78
N GLN A 261 -38.87 -16.39 -36.31
CA GLN A 261 -39.13 -15.90 -37.67
C GLN A 261 -38.60 -16.86 -38.74
N SER A 262 -37.46 -17.51 -38.52
CA SER A 262 -36.94 -18.53 -39.43
C SER A 262 -37.75 -19.82 -39.40
N SER A 263 -38.22 -20.27 -38.22
CA SER A 263 -39.05 -21.49 -38.12
C SER A 263 -40.48 -21.30 -38.61
N GLY A 264 -41.04 -20.08 -38.53
CA GLY A 264 -42.37 -19.77 -39.08
C GLY A 264 -42.44 -19.71 -40.61
N ARG A 265 -41.28 -19.70 -41.30
CA ARG A 265 -41.21 -19.71 -42.77
C ARG A 265 -41.12 -21.12 -43.38
N SER A 266 -40.95 -22.14 -42.53
CA SER A 266 -40.94 -23.57 -42.91
C SER A 266 -42.09 -24.30 -42.19
N GLY A 267 -43.33 -23.92 -42.51
CA GLY A 267 -44.54 -24.70 -42.17
C GLY A 267 -44.82 -25.74 -43.26
N PRO A 268 -45.49 -26.86 -42.92
CA PRO A 268 -45.38 -28.14 -43.62
C PRO A 268 -45.95 -28.09 -45.04
N GLN A 269 -45.07 -28.14 -46.04
CA GLN A 269 -45.43 -28.64 -47.35
C GLN A 269 -45.14 -30.14 -47.37
N GLN A 270 -46.07 -30.90 -47.92
CA GLN A 270 -46.02 -32.34 -48.27
C GLN A 270 -46.63 -33.30 -47.24
N LEU A 271 -47.97 -33.30 -47.22
CA LEU A 271 -48.80 -34.50 -47.21
C LEU A 271 -49.84 -34.30 -48.32
N ASN A 272 -49.51 -34.75 -49.54
CA ASN A 272 -50.44 -35.02 -50.64
C ASN A 272 -49.77 -36.03 -51.56
#